data_AF-A0A842MDV9-F1
#
_entry.id   AF-A0A842MDV9-F1
#
_cell.length_a   1.000
_cell.length_b   1.000
_cell.length_c   1.000
_cell.angle_alpha   90.00
_cell.angle_beta   90.00
_cell.angle_gamma   90.00
#
_symmetry.space_group_name_H-M   'P 1'
#
loop_
_entity.id
_entity.type
_entity.pdbx_description
1 polymer ?
#
loop_
_entity_poly.entity_id
_entity_poly.type
_entity_poly.pdbx_seq_one_letter_code
_entity_poly.pdbx_strand_id
1 'polypeptide(L)'
;MYQLIVEIYVEVLSALEKPDPRRTQEICEKTKSVMQQEEQVLDSCVEALIRYQPFAGDLRSVTSAMRVSYDLARVSRYLNNIVQVIND
;
A
#
# COMPACT_ATOMS: atom_id res chain seq x y z
N MET A 1 0.84 5.14 -5.35
CA MET A 1 0.50 4.63 -4.01
C MET A 1 -0.55 5.44 -3.27
N TYR A 2 -0.29 6.68 -2.83
CA TYR A 2 -1.26 7.49 -2.05
C TYR A 2 -2.65 7.61 -2.72
N GLN A 3 -2.71 8.01 -3.99
CA GLN A 3 -3.97 8.19 -4.72
C GLN A 3 -4.82 6.92 -4.75
N LEU A 4 -4.18 5.77 -4.98
CA LEU A 4 -4.85 4.47 -5.03
C LEU A 4 -5.41 4.08 -3.65
N ILE A 5 -4.71 4.40 -2.56
CA ILE A 5 -5.21 4.16 -1.20
C ILE A 5 -6.46 5.00 -0.91
N VAL A 6 -6.49 6.26 -1.36
CA VAL A 6 -7.67 7.13 -1.20
C VAL A 6 -8.86 6.58 -2.00
N GLU A 7 -8.62 6.10 -3.21
CA GLU A 7 -9.65 5.43 -4.03
C GLU A 7 -10.20 4.19 -3.32
N ILE A 8 -9.31 3.29 -2.88
CA ILE A 8 -9.68 2.09 -2.11
C ILE A 8 -10.50 2.46 -0.88
N TYR A 9 -10.11 3.51 -0.15
CA TYR A 9 -10.84 3.97 1.03
C TYR A 9 -12.29 4.34 0.72
N VAL A 10 -12.53 5.10 -0.35
CA VAL A 10 -13.89 5.49 -0.78
C VAL A 10 -14.71 4.26 -1.20
N GLU A 11 -14.09 3.30 -1.89
CA GLU A 11 -14.75 2.06 -2.29
C GLU A 11 -15.10 1.17 -1.10
N VAL A 12 -14.22 1.09 -0.10
CA VAL A 12 -14.48 0.38 1.16
C VAL A 12 -15.68 0.99 1.87
N LEU A 13 -15.76 2.31 1.99
CA LEU A 13 -16.93 2.98 2.58
C LEU A 13 -18.23 2.62 1.85
N SER A 14 -18.18 2.60 0.51
CA SER A 14 -19.33 2.21 -0.31
C SER A 14 -19.71 0.73 -0.12
N ALA A 15 -18.72 -0.16 0.04
CA ALA A 15 -18.94 -1.58 0.29
C ALA A 15 -19.51 -1.87 1.69
N LEU A 16 -19.18 -1.05 2.68
CA LEU A 16 -19.76 -1.14 4.03
C LEU A 16 -21.26 -0.80 4.05
N GLU A 17 -21.72 0.13 3.20
CA GLU A 17 -23.14 0.46 3.10
C GLU A 17 -23.94 -0.61 2.34
N LYS A 18 -23.33 -1.17 1.28
CA LYS A 18 -23.96 -2.18 0.43
C LYS A 18 -22.93 -3.24 0.03
N PRO A 19 -22.84 -4.35 0.79
CA PRO A 19 -21.94 -5.44 0.46
C PRO A 19 -22.26 -6.04 -0.91
N ASP A 20 -21.23 -6.18 -1.74
CA ASP A 20 -21.29 -6.81 -3.05
C ASP A 20 -20.01 -7.63 -3.28
N PRO A 21 -20.09 -8.97 -3.38
CA PRO A 21 -18.94 -9.86 -3.52
C PRO A 21 -18.00 -9.53 -4.68
N ARG A 22 -18.52 -8.94 -5.77
CA ARG A 22 -17.67 -8.54 -6.90
C ARG A 22 -16.84 -7.33 -6.55
N ARG A 23 -17.45 -6.32 -5.92
CA ARG A 23 -16.77 -5.10 -5.49
C ARG A 23 -15.75 -5.39 -4.39
N THR A 24 -16.09 -6.26 -3.44
CA THR A 24 -15.15 -6.66 -2.38
C THR A 24 -13.92 -7.35 -2.96
N GLN A 25 -14.09 -8.20 -3.99
CA GLN A 25 -12.96 -8.79 -4.71
C GLN A 25 -12.12 -7.74 -5.46
N GLU A 26 -12.74 -6.80 -6.18
CA GLU A 26 -12.04 -5.72 -6.87
C GLU A 26 -11.19 -4.88 -5.89
N ILE A 27 -11.74 -4.57 -4.71
CA ILE A 27 -11.01 -3.87 -3.65
C ILE A 27 -9.82 -4.71 -3.15
N CYS A 28 -10.00 -6.03 -2.95
CA CYS A 28 -8.91 -6.94 -2.59
C CYS A 28 -7.78 -6.94 -3.64
N GLU A 29 -8.11 -6.85 -4.92
CA GLU A 29 -7.11 -6.80 -6.00
C GLU A 29 -6.35 -5.46 -6.02
N LYS A 30 -7.05 -4.34 -5.84
CA LYS A 30 -6.42 -3.01 -5.72
C LYS A 30 -5.49 -2.92 -4.51
N THR A 31 -5.88 -3.50 -3.37
CA THR A 31 -5.02 -3.50 -2.17
C THR A 31 -3.75 -4.33 -2.38
N LYS A 32 -3.82 -5.46 -3.11
CA LYS A 32 -2.63 -6.23 -3.55
C LYS A 32 -1.70 -5.39 -4.43
N SER A 33 -2.25 -4.60 -5.35
CA SER A 33 -1.44 -3.69 -6.18
C SER A 33 -0.67 -2.67 -5.34
N VAL A 34 -1.26 -2.14 -4.26
CA VAL A 34 -0.54 -1.25 -3.32
C VAL A 34 0.62 -1.97 -2.64
N MET A 35 0.45 -3.23 -2.23
CA MET A 35 1.52 -4.02 -1.60
C MET A 35 2.67 -4.29 -2.58
N GLN A 36 2.36 -4.55 -3.86
CA GLN A 36 3.38 -4.68 -4.91
C GLN A 36 4.13 -3.37 -5.16
N GLN A 37 3.46 -2.22 -5.11
CA GLN A 37 4.12 -0.91 -5.22
C GLN A 37 5.09 -0.67 -4.04
N GLU A 38 4.75 -1.14 -2.84
CA GLU A 38 5.64 -1.03 -1.68
C GLU A 38 6.89 -1.90 -1.82
N GLU A 39 6.74 -3.13 -2.30
CA GLU A 39 7.86 -4.02 -2.64
C GLU A 39 8.80 -3.38 -3.67
N GLN A 40 8.25 -2.79 -4.75
CA GLN A 40 9.05 -2.09 -5.77
C GLN A 40 9.81 -0.88 -5.21
N VAL A 41 9.20 -0.12 -4.29
CA VAL A 41 9.88 0.98 -3.60
C VAL A 41 11.02 0.45 -2.72
N LEU A 42 10.78 -0.65 -2.00
CA LEU A 42 11.79 -1.28 -1.17
C LEU A 42 12.98 -1.76 -2.02
N ASP A 43 12.72 -2.45 -3.13
CA ASP A 43 13.74 -2.92 -4.07
C ASP A 43 14.59 -1.77 -4.60
N SER A 44 13.94 -0.68 -5.04
CA SER A 44 14.62 0.52 -5.54
C SER A 44 15.51 1.15 -4.46
N CYS A 45 15.02 1.19 -3.22
CA CYS A 45 15.78 1.72 -2.09
C CYS A 45 16.97 0.82 -1.74
N VAL A 46 16.80 -0.50 -1.75
CA VAL A 46 17.88 -1.47 -1.51
C VAL A 46 18.94 -1.38 -2.62
N GLU A 47 18.53 -1.29 -3.88
CA GLU A 47 19.44 -1.09 -5.00
C GLU A 47 20.26 0.19 -4.81
N ALA A 48 19.62 1.29 -4.42
CA ALA A 48 20.30 2.56 -4.17
C ALA A 48 21.36 2.46 -3.05
N LEU A 49 21.05 1.73 -1.97
CA LEU A 49 22.00 1.48 -0.89
C LEU A 49 23.22 0.69 -1.36
N ILE A 50 23.01 -0.37 -2.15
CA ILE A 50 24.07 -1.24 -2.65
C ILE A 50 24.95 -0.51 -3.67
N ARG A 51 24.33 0.18 -4.63
CA ARG A 51 25.00 0.77 -5.78
C ARG A 51 25.77 2.05 -5.45
N TYR A 52 25.22 2.90 -4.58
CA TYR A 52 25.73 4.26 -4.38
C TYR A 52 26.34 4.52 -3.00
N GLN A 53 26.15 3.61 -2.04
CA GLN A 53 26.69 3.75 -0.67
C GLN A 53 26.43 5.17 -0.08
N PRO A 54 25.18 5.65 -0.09
CA PRO A 54 24.84 7.03 0.22
C PRO A 54 25.23 7.43 1.65
N PHE A 55 25.66 8.67 1.83
CA PHE A 55 26.01 9.23 3.14
C PHE A 55 24.82 9.95 3.80
N ALA A 56 24.98 10.31 5.08
CA ALA A 56 23.96 10.74 6.04
C ALA A 56 22.66 11.41 5.53
N GLY A 57 22.73 12.36 4.58
CA GLY A 57 21.53 13.00 4.01
C GLY A 57 20.73 12.05 3.12
N ASP A 58 21.39 11.50 2.10
CA ASP A 58 20.79 10.58 1.14
C ASP A 58 20.34 9.28 1.81
N LEU A 59 21.11 8.78 2.77
CA LEU A 59 20.74 7.61 3.56
C LEU A 59 19.44 7.86 4.36
N ARG A 60 19.26 9.06 4.92
CA ARG A 60 18.00 9.44 5.58
C ARG A 60 16.85 9.48 4.58
N SER A 61 17.06 10.06 3.41
CA SER A 61 16.03 10.12 2.36
C SER A 61 15.58 8.71 1.93
N VAL A 62 16.51 7.79 1.67
CA VAL A 62 16.21 6.40 1.28
C VAL A 62 15.46 5.67 2.39
N THR A 63 15.93 5.76 3.63
CA THR A 63 15.26 5.10 4.77
C THR A 63 13.88 5.70 5.08
N SER A 64 13.69 7.00 4.91
CA SER A 64 12.38 7.65 5.00
C SER A 64 11.42 7.17 3.91
N ALA A 65 11.88 7.00 2.67
CA ALA A 65 11.06 6.47 1.58
C ALA A 65 10.57 5.05 1.89
N MET A 66 11.46 4.17 2.36
CA MET A 66 11.09 2.81 2.80
C MET A 66 9.99 2.85 3.88
N ARG A 67 10.15 3.67 4.94
CA ARG A 67 9.20 3.76 6.05
C ARG A 67 7.83 4.28 5.62
N VAL A 68 7.79 5.39 4.88
CA VAL A 68 6.53 5.98 4.40
C VAL A 68 5.80 5.02 3.46
N SER A 69 6.54 4.32 2.61
CA SER A 69 5.98 3.29 1.73
C SER A 69 5.31 2.18 2.54
N TYR A 70 6.02 1.64 3.54
CA TYR A 70 5.48 0.62 4.43
C TYR A 70 4.21 1.07 5.15
N ASP A 71 4.19 2.29 5.70
CA ASP A 71 3.03 2.83 6.42
C ASP A 71 1.81 2.97 5.51
N LEU A 72 2.01 3.44 4.27
CA LEU A 72 0.95 3.52 3.26
C LEU A 72 0.40 2.12 2.90
N ALA A 73 1.28 1.14 2.67
CA ALA A 73 0.86 -0.23 2.41
C ALA A 73 0.12 -0.86 3.60
N ARG A 74 0.51 -0.50 4.82
CA ARG A 74 -0.18 -0.94 6.04
C ARG A 74 -1.61 -0.43 6.12
N VAL A 75 -1.87 0.84 5.75
CA VAL A 75 -3.25 1.37 5.65
C VAL A 75 -4.06 0.55 4.64
N SER A 76 -3.49 0.27 3.46
CA SER A 76 -4.14 -0.58 2.45
C SER A 76 -4.49 -1.98 2.99
N ARG A 77 -3.58 -2.62 3.74
CA ARG A 77 -3.85 -3.91 4.40
C ARG A 77 -5.01 -3.83 5.40
N TYR A 78 -5.12 -2.74 6.17
CA TYR A 78 -6.27 -2.57 7.07
C TYR A 78 -7.59 -2.45 6.31
N LEU A 79 -7.61 -1.73 5.18
CA LEU A 79 -8.78 -1.64 4.31
C LEU A 79 -9.17 -3.01 3.73
N ASN A 80 -8.19 -3.80 3.28
CA ASN A 80 -8.41 -5.17 2.82
C ASN A 80 -9.03 -6.05 3.91
N ASN A 81 -8.52 -5.98 5.14
CA ASN A 81 -9.05 -6.76 6.25
C ASN A 81 -10.51 -6.40 6.57
N ILE A 82 -10.86 -5.11 6.54
CA ILE A 82 -12.24 -4.65 6.73
C ILE A 82 -13.16 -5.26 5.67
N VAL A 83 -12.71 -5.24 4.41
CA VAL A 83 -13.48 -5.76 3.26
C VAL A 83 -13.66 -7.28 3.31
N GLN A 84 -12.66 -8.02 3.80
CA GLN A 84 -12.80 -9.46 3.99
C GLN A 84 -13.84 -9.80 5.05
N VAL A 85 -13.84 -9.08 6.18
CA VAL A 85 -14.80 -9.32 7.29
C VAL A 85 -16.25 -9.07 6.88
N ILE A 86 -16.53 -8.13 5.99
CA ILE A 86 -17.90 -7.86 5.52
C ILE A 86 -18.38 -8.82 4.43
N ASN A 87 -17.47 -9.59 3.83
CA ASN A 87 -17.79 -10.53 2.77
C ASN A 87 -17.97 -11.97 3.29
N ASP A 88 -17.60 -12.22 4.55
CA ASP A 88 -17.86 -13.44 5.32
C ASP A 88 -19.25 -13.39 5.99
#